data_AF-A0A534Y681-F1
#
_entry.id   AF-A0A534Y681-F1
#
_cell.length_a   1.000
_cell.length_b   1.000
_cell.length_c   1.000
_cell.angle_alpha   90.00
_cell.angle_beta   90.00
_cell.angle_gamma   90.00
#
_symmetry.space_group_name_H-M   'P 1'
#
loop_
_entity.id
_entity.type
_entity.pdbx_description
1 polymer ?
#
loop_
_entity_poly.entity_id
_entity_poly.type
_entity_poly.pdbx_seq_one_letter_code
_entity_poly.pdbx_strand_id
1 'polypeptide(L)'
;MTADQRSEDEQDRDRGEDQDVGEMEGHVSPLFCNGSGRAPESTGGGVQVKPCNRPQGGLHPPAPRGFFSAATRPAGATIRHASGIRAGGRLVPRPCRSHRPVLSFHPVAILQALISLITKSAGKILNAAFGWAVLALFGRTTPKEQTLLSAVVAAAAAWPLLVVGIAFPKAMLFVVSFVPLSKSVPSLALRIVWIALALFVPLIVGSMIAARAPKDALPESSLKRLLRGFQVTFALAVAFVLMLVLAPGMKIVNALKGRKDVRLPALVQEGAGGEFMSAFVAALALHHIELRPGDPPWHMTAPASLLKKLGGRAFANFGGERPEYRVAAELEVNLNPNELLLRGKERALLRGQSVAQEVMAPRCILATMDARAQDLERQIKRVWQIYAERPGDHRISAALIARRDEIASDLSKSDVPYDEWQIVYRELLQLDRALRGDGALIVRVAFKENEEERMASEKEVQIETPPPAVARGSSPAALEHMTNRELIGYISQNALQLAKSEVELAKAELKADLKKEVGMVKGLGVAGLCAIWAVSIMLMACALALGTVMAEWAAALVVAGGVLLVGTVAGLVGWGKRVQKPLETTLRTLKEDARWAKERLA
;
A
#
# COMPACT_ATOMS: atom_id res chain seq x y z
N MET A 1 66.17 -12.06 13.06
CA MET A 1 66.41 -10.61 13.00
C MET A 1 65.03 -9.95 12.90
N THR A 2 64.38 -9.43 13.96
CA THR A 2 64.74 -8.27 14.84
C THR A 2 65.00 -7.00 14.04
N ALA A 3 64.39 -5.84 14.30
CA ALA A 3 63.25 -5.46 15.16
C ALA A 3 62.50 -4.30 14.44
N ASP A 4 61.36 -3.79 14.90
CA ASP A 4 61.33 -2.70 15.90
C ASP A 4 59.98 -2.57 16.65
N GLN A 5 59.99 -1.88 17.79
CA GLN A 5 58.90 -1.71 18.75
C GLN A 5 58.53 -0.21 18.88
N ARG A 6 57.24 0.17 18.90
CA ARG A 6 56.40 0.46 20.10
C ARG A 6 56.62 1.88 20.70
N SER A 7 55.60 2.34 21.42
CA SER A 7 55.49 3.53 22.31
C SER A 7 55.43 4.92 21.67
N GLU A 8 54.19 5.40 21.54
CA GLU A 8 53.82 6.81 21.77
C GLU A 8 52.63 6.81 22.75
N ASP A 9 52.95 6.89 24.04
CA ASP A 9 52.07 7.20 25.17
C ASP A 9 52.86 8.17 26.08
N GLU A 10 52.18 8.84 27.02
CA GLU A 10 52.80 9.54 28.17
C GLU A 10 53.42 10.94 27.96
N GLN A 11 52.67 11.91 27.40
CA GLN A 11 52.96 13.33 27.67
C GLN A 11 51.73 14.26 27.61
N ASP A 12 50.97 14.34 28.72
CA ASP A 12 50.54 15.60 29.35
C ASP A 12 49.60 15.33 30.54
N ARG A 13 50.17 15.36 31.74
CA ARG A 13 49.45 15.37 33.02
C ARG A 13 50.32 16.14 34.03
N ASP A 14 49.96 17.39 34.32
CA ASP A 14 49.96 17.99 35.67
C ASP A 14 49.80 19.53 35.67
N ARG A 15 48.68 19.97 36.27
CA ARG A 15 48.34 21.27 36.90
C ARG A 15 46.80 21.36 36.92
N GLY A 16 46.11 21.40 38.06
CA GLY A 16 46.51 21.40 39.47
C GLY A 16 45.61 22.35 40.26
N GLU A 17 44.85 21.81 41.24
CA GLU A 17 44.22 22.50 42.39
C GLU A 17 43.17 23.62 42.03
N ASP A 18 42.18 24.05 42.81
CA ASP A 18 41.38 23.55 43.95
C ASP A 18 40.13 24.49 44.07
N GLN A 19 39.10 24.36 44.93
CA GLN A 19 38.75 23.48 46.06
C GLN A 19 37.20 23.48 46.21
N ASP A 20 36.57 22.40 46.71
CA ASP A 20 35.69 22.45 47.92
C ASP A 20 34.99 21.10 48.25
N VAL A 21 34.88 20.81 49.55
CA VAL A 21 34.42 19.52 50.10
C VAL A 21 33.15 19.70 50.94
N GLY A 22 32.23 18.71 50.87
CA GLY A 22 30.94 18.72 51.57
C GLY A 22 30.41 17.32 51.88
N GLU A 23 31.15 16.60 52.73
CA GLU A 23 30.79 15.36 53.45
C GLU A 23 29.52 15.55 54.35
N MET A 24 28.76 14.54 54.83
CA MET A 24 28.83 13.06 54.83
C MET A 24 27.44 12.45 55.20
N GLU A 25 27.32 11.11 55.18
CA GLU A 25 26.30 10.25 55.84
C GLU A 25 24.84 10.26 55.30
N GLY A 26 24.03 9.18 55.45
CA GLY A 26 24.28 7.84 55.99
C GLY A 26 23.02 7.18 56.59
N HIS A 27 22.88 5.85 56.43
CA HIS A 27 21.98 4.91 57.16
C HIS A 27 20.44 4.81 56.86
N VAL A 28 20.08 3.64 56.27
CA VAL A 28 19.19 2.56 56.80
C VAL A 28 17.71 2.84 57.21
N SER A 29 16.81 2.03 56.64
CA SER A 29 15.37 1.79 56.92
C SER A 29 15.06 1.31 58.38
N PRO A 30 13.81 0.96 58.84
CA PRO A 30 12.53 0.74 58.13
C PRO A 30 11.20 1.11 58.90
N LEU A 31 10.05 0.59 58.39
CA LEU A 31 8.80 0.19 59.10
C LEU A 31 7.68 1.22 59.48
N PHE A 32 6.52 1.06 58.78
CA PHE A 32 5.14 0.83 59.31
C PHE A 32 4.06 1.92 59.55
N CYS A 33 2.82 1.39 59.55
CA CYS A 33 1.50 1.94 59.91
C CYS A 33 0.84 2.91 58.89
N ASN A 34 -0.20 2.58 58.10
CA ASN A 34 -1.45 1.78 58.25
C ASN A 34 -2.64 2.58 58.81
N GLY A 35 -3.78 2.53 58.13
CA GLY A 35 -5.04 3.19 58.50
C GLY A 35 -6.19 2.81 57.56
N SER A 36 -7.18 2.09 58.08
CA SER A 36 -8.34 1.59 57.33
C SER A 36 -9.57 2.52 57.48
N GLY A 37 -10.50 2.48 56.51
CA GLY A 37 -11.74 3.25 56.56
C GLY A 37 -12.86 2.63 55.71
N ARG A 38 -14.07 2.51 56.27
CA ARG A 38 -15.27 1.93 55.64
C ARG A 38 -16.12 2.97 54.91
N ALA A 39 -16.91 2.51 53.93
CA ALA A 39 -18.14 3.16 53.46
C ALA A 39 -19.28 2.97 54.52
N PRO A 40 -20.40 3.73 54.55
CA PRO A 40 -21.29 3.93 53.40
C PRO A 40 -22.03 5.30 53.37
N GLU A 41 -23.19 5.29 52.70
CA GLU A 41 -24.35 6.20 52.79
C GLU A 41 -24.54 7.33 51.77
N SER A 42 -25.81 7.71 51.64
CA SER A 42 -26.42 8.27 50.44
C SER A 42 -27.28 9.50 50.73
N THR A 43 -27.14 10.53 49.90
CA THR A 43 -28.11 11.62 49.68
C THR A 43 -27.64 12.31 48.38
N GLY A 44 -28.46 12.76 47.44
CA GLY A 44 -29.86 13.17 47.50
C GLY A 44 -29.94 14.54 46.83
N GLY A 45 -30.29 14.60 45.55
CA GLY A 45 -30.25 15.84 44.77
C GLY A 45 -30.89 15.67 43.39
N GLY A 46 -32.20 15.91 43.30
CA GLY A 46 -32.95 15.77 42.06
C GLY A 46 -33.12 17.09 41.30
N VAL A 47 -33.34 17.00 39.99
CA VAL A 47 -33.90 18.09 39.17
C VAL A 47 -35.07 17.52 38.36
N GLN A 48 -36.22 18.21 38.41
CA GLN A 48 -37.45 17.82 37.72
C GLN A 48 -37.39 18.11 36.21
N VAL A 49 -38.04 17.26 35.40
CA VAL A 49 -38.80 17.71 34.22
C VAL A 49 -40.14 16.95 34.19
N LYS A 50 -41.24 17.66 33.90
CA LYS A 50 -42.63 17.16 33.92
C LYS A 50 -43.05 16.44 32.61
N PRO A 51 -44.18 15.69 32.60
CA PRO A 51 -44.47 14.65 31.60
C PRO A 51 -45.52 15.02 30.52
N CYS A 52 -46.00 13.98 29.81
CA CYS A 52 -47.04 13.89 28.76
C CYS A 52 -46.52 13.91 27.30
N ASN A 53 -47.01 13.09 26.36
CA ASN A 53 -48.09 12.08 26.43
C ASN A 53 -47.91 10.89 25.45
N ARG A 54 -48.64 9.78 25.68
CA ARG A 54 -48.74 8.58 24.80
C ARG A 54 -49.93 8.73 23.82
N PRO A 55 -49.99 7.97 22.70
CA PRO A 55 -50.63 6.63 22.67
C PRO A 55 -49.78 5.55 21.93
N GLN A 56 -49.75 4.28 22.37
CA GLN A 56 -50.52 3.12 21.83
C GLN A 56 -50.44 3.03 20.29
N GLY A 57 -49.85 2.03 19.63
CA GLY A 57 -49.81 0.56 19.72
C GLY A 57 -49.67 0.04 18.26
N GLY A 58 -49.39 -1.21 17.88
CA GLY A 58 -49.10 -2.46 18.56
C GLY A 58 -48.57 -3.51 17.54
N LEU A 59 -48.25 -4.72 18.02
CA LEU A 59 -47.81 -5.97 17.35
C LEU A 59 -47.73 -6.06 15.80
N HIS A 60 -46.52 -6.39 15.31
CA HIS A 60 -46.12 -7.58 14.51
C HIS A 60 -46.89 -8.00 13.20
N PRO A 61 -46.31 -8.89 12.36
CA PRO A 61 -46.31 -8.73 10.89
C PRO A 61 -47.40 -9.54 10.18
N PRO A 62 -47.42 -9.50 8.83
CA PRO A 62 -47.10 -10.75 8.14
C PRO A 62 -46.29 -10.61 6.82
N ALA A 63 -45.71 -11.73 6.41
CA ALA A 63 -45.27 -11.99 5.03
C ALA A 63 -46.35 -12.84 4.29
N PRO A 64 -46.10 -13.51 3.15
CA PRO A 64 -46.52 -12.99 1.85
C PRO A 64 -47.57 -13.82 1.11
N ARG A 65 -48.39 -13.17 0.29
CA ARG A 65 -49.18 -13.72 -0.83
C ARG A 65 -49.23 -12.63 -1.93
N GLY A 66 -49.20 -12.89 -3.24
CA GLY A 66 -49.27 -14.16 -3.95
C GLY A 66 -50.51 -14.26 -4.84
N PHE A 67 -50.58 -13.47 -5.93
CA PHE A 67 -51.49 -13.63 -7.09
C PHE A 67 -50.82 -12.95 -8.30
N PHE A 68 -50.51 -13.59 -9.43
CA PHE A 68 -51.28 -14.28 -10.47
C PHE A 68 -51.76 -13.41 -11.65
N SER A 69 -51.44 -13.93 -12.84
CA SER A 69 -52.11 -13.77 -14.13
C SER A 69 -51.74 -12.63 -15.08
N ALA A 70 -51.87 -12.98 -16.37
CA ALA A 70 -51.43 -12.23 -17.52
C ALA A 70 -52.59 -11.57 -18.27
N ALA A 71 -52.22 -10.59 -19.12
CA ALA A 71 -52.86 -10.21 -20.38
C ALA A 71 -54.39 -10.02 -20.44
N THR A 72 -54.81 -8.79 -20.76
CA THR A 72 -55.65 -8.56 -21.97
C THR A 72 -55.65 -7.12 -22.47
N ARG A 73 -55.74 -7.01 -23.80
CA ARG A 73 -56.13 -5.90 -24.71
C ARG A 73 -56.78 -4.64 -24.12
N PRO A 74 -56.58 -3.48 -24.80
CA PRO A 74 -57.64 -2.51 -25.05
C PRO A 74 -58.18 -2.63 -26.50
N ALA A 75 -59.46 -2.30 -26.69
CA ALA A 75 -60.08 -2.15 -28.00
C ALA A 75 -61.12 -1.02 -27.97
N GLY A 76 -61.26 -0.31 -29.10
CA GLY A 76 -62.50 0.37 -29.48
C GLY A 76 -62.64 1.86 -29.16
N ALA A 77 -62.58 2.70 -30.21
CA ALA A 77 -63.27 3.99 -30.27
C ALA A 77 -63.67 4.33 -31.73
N THR A 78 -64.82 3.79 -32.14
CA THR A 78 -65.82 4.31 -33.11
C THR A 78 -65.46 4.83 -34.52
N ILE A 79 -66.23 4.34 -35.50
CA ILE A 79 -66.37 4.78 -36.90
C ILE A 79 -67.63 5.66 -37.08
N ARG A 80 -67.63 6.58 -38.06
CA ARG A 80 -68.73 6.97 -39.01
C ARG A 80 -68.28 8.23 -39.79
N HIS A 81 -68.65 8.52 -41.04
CA HIS A 81 -69.47 7.85 -42.09
C HIS A 81 -68.90 8.26 -43.46
N ALA A 82 -68.85 7.36 -44.44
CA ALA A 82 -68.85 7.71 -45.87
C ALA A 82 -69.32 6.52 -46.74
N SER A 83 -70.28 6.77 -47.62
CA SER A 83 -70.90 5.80 -48.54
C SER A 83 -70.24 5.80 -49.93
N GLY A 84 -70.21 4.68 -50.66
CA GLY A 84 -69.83 4.74 -52.09
C GLY A 84 -69.51 3.42 -52.83
N ILE A 85 -70.56 2.72 -53.30
CA ILE A 85 -70.69 2.17 -54.67
C ILE A 85 -69.54 1.29 -55.27
N ARG A 86 -69.81 -0.03 -55.26
CA ARG A 86 -69.86 -0.96 -56.43
C ARG A 86 -68.71 -1.01 -57.47
N ALA A 87 -67.92 -2.07 -57.36
CA ALA A 87 -67.48 -3.05 -58.39
C ALA A 87 -66.82 -2.62 -59.73
N GLY A 88 -65.77 -3.37 -60.10
CA GLY A 88 -65.51 -3.77 -61.50
C GLY A 88 -64.24 -3.23 -62.15
N GLY A 89 -63.11 -3.92 -62.00
CA GLY A 89 -61.88 -3.64 -62.77
C GLY A 89 -60.83 -4.74 -62.61
N ARG A 90 -60.36 -5.33 -63.72
CA ARG A 90 -59.37 -6.42 -63.70
C ARG A 90 -57.98 -5.88 -63.38
N LEU A 91 -57.29 -6.51 -62.42
CA LEU A 91 -55.89 -6.24 -62.13
C LEU A 91 -54.98 -6.90 -63.16
N VAL A 92 -54.14 -6.11 -63.82
CA VAL A 92 -52.90 -6.56 -64.46
C VAL A 92 -51.76 -6.37 -63.45
N PRO A 93 -50.95 -7.39 -63.13
CA PRO A 93 -49.91 -7.25 -62.12
C PRO A 93 -48.71 -6.47 -62.66
N ARG A 94 -48.26 -5.45 -61.93
CA ARG A 94 -46.90 -4.91 -62.03
C ARG A 94 -46.05 -5.47 -60.89
N PRO A 95 -44.81 -5.92 -61.13
CA PRO A 95 -43.99 -6.56 -60.10
C PRO A 95 -43.56 -5.56 -59.02
N CYS A 96 -43.68 -5.98 -57.76
CA CYS A 96 -43.24 -5.18 -56.62
C CYS A 96 -41.70 -5.08 -56.56
N ARG A 97 -41.19 -3.87 -56.34
CA ARG A 97 -39.76 -3.62 -56.11
C ARG A 97 -39.39 -4.13 -54.72
N SER A 98 -38.44 -5.06 -54.64
CA SER A 98 -38.04 -5.68 -53.36
C SER A 98 -37.23 -4.71 -52.49
N HIS A 99 -37.77 -4.36 -51.33
CA HIS A 99 -36.96 -3.81 -50.24
C HIS A 99 -36.10 -4.94 -49.67
N ARG A 100 -34.77 -4.85 -49.86
CA ARG A 100 -33.83 -5.71 -49.15
C ARG A 100 -33.76 -5.28 -47.68
N PRO A 101 -33.85 -6.19 -46.70
CA PRO A 101 -33.51 -5.87 -45.31
C PRO A 101 -31.98 -5.67 -45.21
N VAL A 102 -31.55 -4.57 -44.61
CA VAL A 102 -30.13 -4.31 -44.34
C VAL A 102 -29.71 -5.13 -43.12
N LEU A 103 -29.01 -6.24 -43.35
CA LEU A 103 -28.35 -7.00 -42.28
C LEU A 103 -27.02 -6.35 -41.84
N SER A 104 -26.67 -6.63 -40.58
CA SER A 104 -25.31 -6.61 -40.00
C SER A 104 -24.54 -5.28 -39.90
N PHE A 105 -24.75 -4.55 -38.80
CA PHE A 105 -23.78 -3.58 -38.24
C PHE A 105 -23.14 -4.02 -36.90
N HIS A 106 -23.46 -5.22 -36.40
CA HIS A 106 -22.96 -5.73 -35.11
C HIS A 106 -21.42 -5.91 -35.01
N PRO A 107 -20.67 -6.40 -36.02
CA PRO A 107 -19.23 -6.61 -35.84
C PRO A 107 -18.46 -5.29 -35.70
N VAL A 108 -18.90 -4.23 -36.40
CA VAL A 108 -18.28 -2.90 -36.32
C VAL A 108 -18.50 -2.27 -34.93
N ALA A 109 -19.71 -2.41 -34.37
CA ALA A 109 -20.00 -1.91 -33.01
C ALA A 109 -19.17 -2.62 -31.93
N ILE A 110 -19.00 -3.95 -32.03
CA ILE A 110 -18.17 -4.73 -31.10
C ILE A 110 -16.69 -4.35 -31.24
N LEU A 111 -16.19 -4.19 -32.47
CA LEU A 111 -14.81 -3.77 -32.72
C LEU A 111 -14.56 -2.34 -32.21
N GLN A 112 -15.49 -1.41 -32.43
CA GLN A 112 -15.41 -0.04 -31.92
C GLN A 112 -15.49 0.03 -30.39
N ALA A 113 -16.31 -0.81 -29.76
CA ALA A 113 -16.36 -0.95 -28.30
C ALA A 113 -15.05 -1.52 -27.74
N LEU A 114 -14.47 -2.55 -28.37
CA LEU A 114 -13.16 -3.11 -28.02
C LEU A 114 -12.04 -2.08 -28.17
N ILE A 115 -11.96 -1.38 -29.31
CA ILE A 115 -10.97 -0.31 -29.53
C ILE A 115 -11.14 0.79 -28.48
N SER A 116 -12.37 1.28 -28.22
CA SER A 116 -12.61 2.30 -27.21
C SER A 116 -12.23 1.84 -25.80
N LEU A 117 -12.53 0.58 -25.44
CA LEU A 117 -12.12 -0.02 -24.17
C LEU A 117 -10.59 -0.11 -24.06
N ILE A 118 -9.91 -0.53 -25.14
CA ILE A 118 -8.45 -0.61 -25.22
C ILE A 118 -7.84 0.79 -25.11
N THR A 119 -8.28 1.80 -25.86
CA THR A 119 -7.75 3.18 -25.76
C THR A 119 -8.00 3.77 -24.36
N LYS A 120 -9.18 3.57 -23.78
CA LYS A 120 -9.52 4.08 -22.43
C LYS A 120 -8.79 3.35 -21.30
N SER A 121 -8.37 2.11 -21.50
CA SER A 121 -7.56 1.34 -20.54
C SER A 121 -6.06 1.47 -20.77
N ALA A 122 -5.60 1.72 -22.00
CA ALA A 122 -4.19 1.85 -22.37
C ALA A 122 -3.48 2.92 -21.54
N GLY A 123 -4.10 4.09 -21.32
CA GLY A 123 -3.54 5.12 -20.44
C GLY A 123 -3.38 4.66 -18.98
N LYS A 124 -4.32 3.86 -18.45
CA LYS A 124 -4.24 3.30 -17.09
C LYS A 124 -3.18 2.20 -16.99
N ILE A 125 -3.11 1.32 -18.00
CA ILE A 125 -2.13 0.23 -18.10
C ILE A 125 -0.73 0.82 -18.23
N LEU A 126 -0.55 1.84 -19.08
CA LEU A 126 0.73 2.54 -19.25
C LEU A 126 1.16 3.27 -17.98
N ASN A 127 0.24 3.97 -17.29
CA ASN A 127 0.56 4.62 -16.01
C ASN A 127 0.94 3.60 -14.92
N ALA A 128 0.23 2.46 -14.85
CA ALA A 128 0.57 1.38 -13.93
C ALA A 128 1.92 0.73 -14.28
N ALA A 129 2.18 0.45 -15.55
CA ALA A 129 3.44 -0.10 -16.04
C ALA A 129 4.62 0.86 -15.83
N PHE A 130 4.42 2.17 -16.05
CA PHE A 130 5.37 3.22 -15.71
C PHE A 130 5.70 3.20 -14.21
N GLY A 131 4.68 3.20 -13.34
CA GLY A 131 4.87 3.12 -11.89
C GLY A 131 5.60 1.86 -11.45
N TRP A 132 5.31 0.70 -12.04
CA TRP A 132 6.03 -0.54 -11.76
C TRP A 132 7.46 -0.53 -12.31
N ALA A 133 7.71 0.09 -13.46
CA ALA A 133 9.05 0.22 -14.04
C ALA A 133 9.95 1.14 -13.19
N VAL A 134 9.44 2.29 -12.73
CA VAL A 134 10.16 3.18 -11.80
C VAL A 134 10.44 2.46 -10.48
N LEU A 135 9.42 1.83 -9.87
CA LEU A 135 9.59 1.10 -8.61
C LEU A 135 10.55 -0.09 -8.74
N ALA A 136 10.53 -0.79 -9.88
CA ALA A 136 11.47 -1.89 -10.12
C ALA A 136 12.91 -1.39 -10.35
N LEU A 137 13.08 -0.20 -10.92
CA LEU A 137 14.40 0.34 -11.26
C LEU A 137 15.10 0.98 -10.05
N PHE A 138 14.36 1.67 -9.18
CA PHE A 138 14.92 2.39 -8.02
C PHE A 138 14.59 1.78 -6.66
N GLY A 139 13.74 0.74 -6.61
CA GLY A 139 13.18 0.24 -5.36
C GLY A 139 12.26 1.25 -4.68
N ARG A 140 11.94 1.02 -3.40
CA ARG A 140 11.34 2.07 -2.56
C ARG A 140 12.37 3.13 -2.20
N THR A 141 11.92 4.38 -2.22
CA THR A 141 12.64 5.60 -1.80
C THR A 141 11.64 6.51 -1.06
N THR A 142 12.10 7.59 -0.43
CA THR A 142 11.19 8.52 0.26
C THR A 142 10.20 9.17 -0.73
N PRO A 143 8.99 9.59 -0.32
CA PRO A 143 7.97 10.12 -1.25
C PRO A 143 8.43 11.33 -2.08
N LYS A 144 9.24 12.23 -1.46
CA LYS A 144 9.84 13.39 -2.13
C LYS A 144 10.85 12.95 -3.20
N GLU A 145 11.72 11.99 -2.87
CA GLU A 145 12.70 11.47 -3.81
C GLU A 145 12.08 10.65 -4.93
N GLN A 146 11.07 9.83 -4.63
CA GLN A 146 10.36 9.01 -5.60
C GLN A 146 9.68 9.89 -6.65
N THR A 147 9.12 11.03 -6.24
CA THR A 147 8.50 11.99 -7.17
C THR A 147 9.54 12.63 -8.10
N LEU A 148 10.70 13.02 -7.56
CA LEU A 148 11.83 13.56 -8.36
C LEU A 148 12.38 12.49 -9.32
N LEU A 149 12.65 11.27 -8.84
CA LEU A 149 13.14 10.16 -9.66
C LEU A 149 12.13 9.80 -10.75
N SER A 150 10.83 9.77 -10.45
CA SER A 150 9.77 9.55 -11.44
C SER A 150 9.79 10.62 -12.54
N ALA A 151 10.00 11.90 -12.19
CA ALA A 151 10.11 12.98 -13.17
C ALA A 151 11.37 12.84 -14.04
N VAL A 152 12.51 12.50 -13.45
CA VAL A 152 13.78 12.24 -14.17
C VAL A 152 13.64 11.06 -15.13
N VAL A 153 12.98 9.97 -14.70
CA VAL A 153 12.68 8.82 -15.54
C VAL A 153 11.71 9.17 -16.66
N ALA A 154 10.65 9.93 -16.38
CA ALA A 154 9.71 10.39 -17.41
C ALA A 154 10.40 11.23 -18.48
N ALA A 155 11.29 12.14 -18.08
CA ALA A 155 12.10 12.94 -19.00
C ALA A 155 13.03 12.06 -19.86
N ALA A 156 13.74 11.10 -19.25
CA ALA A 156 14.58 10.16 -19.99
C ALA A 156 13.78 9.23 -20.91
N ALA A 157 12.62 8.74 -20.49
CA ALA A 157 11.72 7.91 -21.28
C ALA A 157 11.13 8.65 -22.48
N ALA A 158 10.88 9.96 -22.34
CA ALA A 158 10.45 10.83 -23.43
C ALA A 158 11.59 11.13 -24.42
N TRP A 159 12.86 11.11 -23.98
CA TRP A 159 13.99 11.54 -24.80
C TRP A 159 14.14 10.84 -26.17
N PRO A 160 13.99 9.50 -26.30
CA PRO A 160 13.99 8.85 -27.61
C PRO A 160 12.89 9.37 -28.56
N LEU A 161 11.71 9.73 -28.03
CA LEU A 161 10.63 10.32 -28.81
C LEU A 161 11.01 11.73 -29.29
N LEU A 162 11.75 12.51 -28.49
CA LEU A 162 12.28 13.80 -28.91
C LEU A 162 13.24 13.67 -30.10
N VAL A 163 14.13 12.68 -30.05
CA VAL A 163 15.12 12.40 -31.12
C VAL A 163 14.40 12.00 -32.41
N VAL A 164 13.38 11.14 -32.35
CA VAL A 164 12.52 10.81 -33.51
C VAL A 164 11.78 12.05 -34.05
N GLY A 165 11.40 12.99 -33.17
CA GLY A 165 10.79 14.27 -33.53
C GLY A 165 11.68 15.18 -34.39
N ILE A 166 13.00 15.07 -34.29
CA ILE A 166 13.93 15.81 -35.16
C ILE A 166 13.78 15.35 -36.61
N ALA A 167 13.69 14.03 -36.84
CA ALA A 167 13.49 13.47 -38.16
C ALA A 167 12.06 13.75 -38.68
N PHE A 168 11.04 13.43 -37.88
CA PHE A 168 9.62 13.43 -38.27
C PHE A 168 8.77 14.39 -37.41
N PRO A 169 9.01 15.72 -37.48
CA PRO A 169 8.48 16.69 -36.52
C PRO A 169 6.95 16.80 -36.51
N LYS A 170 6.32 16.69 -37.69
CA LYS A 170 4.85 16.75 -37.84
C LYS A 170 4.16 15.48 -37.31
N ALA A 171 4.77 14.32 -37.53
CA ALA A 171 4.23 13.04 -37.03
C ALA A 171 4.33 12.97 -35.50
N MET A 172 5.44 13.42 -34.91
CA MET A 172 5.62 13.36 -33.46
C MET A 172 4.73 14.32 -32.68
N LEU A 173 4.32 15.46 -33.24
CA LEU A 173 3.29 16.29 -32.61
C LEU A 173 1.93 15.61 -32.58
N PHE A 174 1.54 14.95 -33.67
CA PHE A 174 0.31 14.17 -33.68
C PHE A 174 0.30 13.09 -32.58
N VAL A 175 1.44 12.41 -32.37
CA VAL A 175 1.63 11.42 -31.30
C VAL A 175 1.59 12.04 -29.89
N VAL A 176 2.22 13.21 -29.69
CA VAL A 176 2.36 13.83 -28.36
C VAL A 176 1.13 14.64 -27.94
N SER A 177 0.49 15.37 -28.85
CA SER A 177 -0.62 16.26 -28.51
C SER A 177 -2.00 15.69 -28.80
N PHE A 178 -2.12 14.64 -29.64
CA PHE A 178 -3.40 14.18 -30.22
C PHE A 178 -4.21 15.29 -30.94
N VAL A 179 -3.59 16.44 -31.22
CA VAL A 179 -4.22 17.59 -31.87
C VAL A 179 -3.68 17.77 -33.29
N PRO A 180 -4.54 17.81 -34.32
CA PRO A 180 -4.10 18.12 -35.68
C PRO A 180 -3.67 19.60 -35.76
N LEU A 181 -2.37 19.84 -35.93
CA LEU A 181 -1.87 21.19 -36.18
C LEU A 181 -2.37 21.72 -37.53
N SER A 182 -2.76 23.00 -37.55
CA SER A 182 -3.08 23.70 -38.79
C SER A 182 -1.84 23.73 -39.71
N LYS A 183 -2.08 23.85 -41.02
CA LYS A 183 -1.05 23.67 -42.06
C LYS A 183 0.07 24.75 -42.03
N SER A 184 -0.04 25.76 -41.17
CA SER A 184 0.73 27.01 -41.21
C SER A 184 2.02 27.02 -40.37
N VAL A 185 2.35 25.96 -39.61
CA VAL A 185 3.60 25.93 -38.83
C VAL A 185 4.78 25.41 -39.69
N PRO A 186 5.87 26.18 -39.85
CA PRO A 186 7.04 25.74 -40.60
C PRO A 186 7.72 24.51 -39.98
N SER A 187 8.04 23.51 -40.81
CA SER A 187 8.73 22.29 -40.36
C SER A 187 10.11 22.56 -39.76
N LEU A 188 10.78 23.63 -40.19
CA LEU A 188 12.12 24.00 -39.73
C LEU A 188 12.11 24.60 -38.32
N ALA A 189 11.22 25.57 -38.04
CA ALA A 189 11.02 26.11 -36.69
C ALA A 189 10.69 24.99 -35.69
N LEU A 190 9.87 24.04 -36.14
CA LEU A 190 9.47 22.89 -35.35
C LEU A 190 10.62 21.92 -35.08
N ARG A 191 11.50 21.66 -36.06
CA ARG A 191 12.75 20.91 -35.85
C ARG A 191 13.68 21.60 -34.85
N ILE A 192 13.78 22.93 -34.89
CA ILE A 192 14.59 23.68 -33.91
C ILE A 192 14.06 23.44 -32.49
N VAL A 193 12.74 23.47 -32.28
CA VAL A 193 12.13 23.15 -30.97
C VAL A 193 12.43 21.72 -30.54
N TRP A 194 12.29 20.72 -31.43
CA TRP A 194 12.65 19.32 -31.12
C TRP A 194 14.14 19.15 -30.79
N ILE A 195 15.04 19.79 -31.53
CA ILE A 195 16.49 19.77 -31.27
C ILE A 195 16.80 20.41 -29.92
N ALA A 196 16.26 21.61 -29.65
CA ALA A 196 16.46 22.30 -28.38
C ALA A 196 15.98 21.45 -27.20
N LEU A 197 14.81 20.83 -27.29
CA LEU A 197 14.25 19.98 -26.24
C LEU A 197 15.07 18.69 -26.06
N ALA A 198 15.53 18.07 -27.16
CA ALA A 198 16.39 16.87 -27.13
C ALA A 198 17.79 17.14 -26.56
N LEU A 199 18.30 18.37 -26.64
CA LEU A 199 19.55 18.79 -25.99
C LEU A 199 19.33 19.19 -24.51
N PHE A 200 18.20 19.82 -24.20
CA PHE A 200 17.90 20.36 -22.87
C PHE A 200 17.48 19.29 -21.85
N VAL A 201 16.78 18.24 -22.27
CA VAL A 201 16.37 17.14 -21.37
C VAL A 201 17.58 16.42 -20.75
N PRO A 202 18.62 16.01 -21.51
CA PRO A 202 19.80 15.36 -20.92
C PRO A 202 20.64 16.27 -20.02
N LEU A 203 20.62 17.57 -20.28
CA LEU A 203 21.19 18.61 -19.42
C LEU A 203 20.53 18.61 -18.03
N ILE A 204 19.20 18.61 -17.98
CA ILE A 204 18.43 18.54 -16.72
C ILE A 204 18.65 17.20 -16.02
N VAL A 205 18.47 16.09 -16.72
CA VAL A 205 18.61 14.74 -16.14
C VAL A 205 20.02 14.53 -15.57
N GLY A 206 21.05 14.95 -16.32
CA GLY A 206 22.44 14.91 -15.88
C GLY A 206 22.72 15.79 -14.66
N SER A 207 22.15 17.01 -14.60
CA SER A 207 22.34 17.90 -13.44
C SER A 207 21.63 17.37 -12.19
N MET A 208 20.42 16.82 -12.32
CA MET A 208 19.65 16.23 -11.22
C MET A 208 20.29 14.97 -10.64
N ILE A 209 20.85 14.08 -11.47
CA ILE A 209 21.56 12.89 -10.98
C ILE A 209 22.95 13.28 -10.41
N ALA A 210 23.65 14.24 -11.01
CA ALA A 210 24.90 14.76 -10.45
C ALA A 210 24.72 15.42 -9.09
N ALA A 211 23.58 16.08 -8.84
CA ALA A 211 23.24 16.65 -7.52
C ALA A 211 23.04 15.61 -6.40
N ARG A 212 22.98 14.31 -6.74
CA ARG A 212 22.91 13.17 -5.81
C ARG A 212 24.18 12.32 -5.77
N ALA A 213 25.22 12.68 -6.52
CA ALA A 213 26.51 11.98 -6.42
C ALA A 213 27.14 12.22 -5.03
N PRO A 214 27.91 11.26 -4.49
CA PRO A 214 28.65 11.46 -3.23
C PRO A 214 29.53 12.72 -3.29
N LYS A 215 29.64 13.44 -2.17
CA LYS A 215 30.40 14.70 -2.09
C LYS A 215 31.89 14.53 -2.37
N ASP A 216 32.39 13.30 -2.24
CA ASP A 216 33.79 12.91 -2.47
C ASP A 216 34.13 12.69 -3.96
N ALA A 217 33.17 12.93 -4.86
CA ALA A 217 33.39 12.86 -6.29
C ALA A 217 34.27 14.04 -6.78
N LEU A 218 35.43 13.70 -7.35
CA LEU A 218 36.39 14.68 -7.91
C LEU A 218 35.73 15.70 -8.86
N PRO A 219 36.16 16.97 -8.85
CA PRO A 219 35.61 18.01 -9.71
C PRO A 219 35.87 17.70 -11.20
N GLU A 220 34.80 17.38 -11.93
CA GLU A 220 34.84 17.14 -13.38
C GLU A 220 34.65 18.44 -14.17
N SER A 221 35.33 18.57 -15.32
CA SER A 221 35.16 19.72 -16.21
C SER A 221 33.74 19.81 -16.77
N SER A 222 33.24 21.03 -16.96
CA SER A 222 31.86 21.31 -17.39
C SER A 222 31.45 20.57 -18.68
N LEU A 223 32.38 20.37 -19.62
CA LEU A 223 32.14 19.63 -20.85
C LEU A 223 31.95 18.11 -20.62
N LYS A 224 32.72 17.51 -19.70
CA LYS A 224 32.53 16.10 -19.28
C LYS A 224 31.20 15.91 -18.56
N ARG A 225 30.83 16.88 -17.70
CA ARG A 225 29.52 16.90 -17.02
C ARG A 225 28.36 16.99 -18.00
N LEU A 226 28.48 17.79 -19.06
CA LEU A 226 27.50 17.89 -20.15
C LEU A 226 27.34 16.56 -20.90
N LEU A 227 28.45 15.98 -21.38
CA LEU A 227 28.47 14.69 -22.09
C LEU A 227 27.90 13.54 -21.23
N ARG A 228 28.21 13.51 -19.92
CA ARG A 228 27.63 12.54 -18.98
C ARG A 228 26.10 12.65 -18.90
N GLY A 229 25.52 13.85 -19.04
CA GLY A 229 24.06 14.02 -19.07
C GLY A 229 23.38 13.22 -20.19
N PHE A 230 23.94 13.24 -21.40
CA PHE A 230 23.48 12.42 -22.52
C PHE A 230 23.63 10.92 -22.24
N GLN A 231 24.80 10.49 -21.75
CA GLN A 231 25.07 9.09 -21.42
C GLN A 231 24.11 8.55 -20.33
N VAL A 232 23.90 9.32 -19.27
CA VAL A 232 22.98 9.00 -18.16
C VAL A 232 21.52 8.93 -18.64
N THR A 233 21.10 9.88 -19.48
CA THR A 233 19.74 9.91 -20.02
C THR A 233 19.49 8.74 -20.96
N PHE A 234 20.46 8.40 -21.82
CA PHE A 234 20.39 7.22 -22.67
C PHE A 234 20.32 5.92 -21.86
N ALA A 235 21.23 5.74 -20.89
CA ALA A 235 21.22 4.58 -19.99
C ALA A 235 19.88 4.41 -19.27
N LEU A 236 19.33 5.52 -18.75
CA LEU A 236 18.05 5.53 -18.05
C LEU A 236 16.86 5.26 -19.00
N ALA A 237 16.90 5.77 -20.22
CA ALA A 237 15.88 5.50 -21.24
C ALA A 237 15.84 4.02 -21.63
N VAL A 238 17.01 3.40 -21.90
CA VAL A 238 17.07 1.98 -22.25
C VAL A 238 16.68 1.09 -21.06
N ALA A 239 17.13 1.42 -19.85
CA ALA A 239 16.73 0.70 -18.63
C ALA A 239 15.22 0.84 -18.33
N PHE A 240 14.64 2.01 -18.57
CA PHE A 240 13.20 2.22 -18.45
C PHE A 240 12.42 1.40 -19.49
N VAL A 241 12.81 1.42 -20.77
CA VAL A 241 12.15 0.63 -21.82
C VAL A 241 12.24 -0.87 -21.52
N LEU A 242 13.39 -1.36 -21.05
CA LEU A 242 13.55 -2.72 -20.56
C LEU A 242 12.55 -3.03 -19.43
N MET A 243 12.48 -2.17 -18.41
CA MET A 243 11.59 -2.36 -17.26
C MET A 243 10.10 -2.21 -17.58
N LEU A 244 9.74 -1.39 -18.57
CA LEU A 244 8.38 -1.24 -19.07
C LEU A 244 7.84 -2.55 -19.67
N VAL A 245 8.72 -3.42 -20.19
CA VAL A 245 8.38 -4.76 -20.66
C VAL A 245 8.53 -5.80 -19.53
N LEU A 246 9.67 -5.79 -18.83
CA LEU A 246 9.99 -6.80 -17.80
C LEU A 246 9.06 -6.73 -16.59
N ALA A 247 8.75 -5.54 -16.04
CA ALA A 247 7.98 -5.44 -14.81
C ALA A 247 6.52 -5.93 -14.95
N PRO A 248 5.76 -5.55 -16.00
CA PRO A 248 4.44 -6.15 -16.26
C PRO A 248 4.54 -7.65 -16.61
N GLY A 249 5.52 -8.04 -17.43
CA GLY A 249 5.75 -9.44 -17.80
C GLY A 249 5.99 -10.34 -16.58
N MET A 250 6.84 -9.91 -15.65
CA MET A 250 7.09 -10.63 -14.40
C MET A 250 5.86 -10.69 -13.50
N LYS A 251 5.00 -9.66 -13.47
CA LYS A 251 3.72 -9.72 -12.74
C LYS A 251 2.78 -10.78 -13.34
N ILE A 252 2.70 -10.88 -14.66
CA ILE A 252 1.89 -11.91 -15.35
C ILE A 252 2.46 -13.31 -15.07
N VAL A 253 3.77 -13.51 -15.22
CA VAL A 253 4.45 -14.80 -14.95
C VAL A 253 4.27 -15.22 -13.48
N ASN A 254 4.39 -14.29 -12.53
CA ASN A 254 4.19 -14.59 -11.11
C ASN A 254 2.74 -14.94 -10.80
N ALA A 255 1.77 -14.19 -11.36
CA ALA A 255 0.35 -14.50 -11.21
C ALA A 255 -0.01 -15.89 -11.77
N LEU A 256 0.51 -16.25 -12.95
CA LEU A 256 0.34 -17.60 -13.53
C LEU A 256 0.98 -18.71 -12.68
N LYS A 257 2.10 -18.42 -12.01
CA LYS A 257 2.78 -19.34 -11.08
C LYS A 257 2.18 -19.36 -9.67
N GLY A 258 1.08 -18.64 -9.41
CA GLY A 258 0.48 -18.51 -8.07
C GLY A 258 1.39 -17.84 -7.05
N ARG A 259 2.39 -17.06 -7.51
CA ARG A 259 3.37 -16.35 -6.67
C ARG A 259 2.98 -14.88 -6.53
N LYS A 260 3.07 -14.37 -5.32
CA LYS A 260 2.84 -12.95 -4.96
C LYS A 260 4.16 -12.31 -4.53
N ASP A 261 4.30 -11.00 -4.74
CA ASP A 261 5.42 -10.19 -4.25
C ASP A 261 4.97 -9.22 -3.15
N VAL A 262 5.71 -9.19 -2.04
CA VAL A 262 5.54 -8.26 -0.91
C VAL A 262 6.85 -7.54 -0.69
N ARG A 263 6.79 -6.21 -0.59
CA ARG A 263 7.94 -5.34 -0.34
C ARG A 263 7.73 -4.68 1.02
N LEU A 264 8.57 -5.04 1.98
CA LEU A 264 8.59 -4.41 3.29
C LEU A 264 9.61 -3.27 3.27
N PRO A 265 9.28 -2.08 3.80
CA PRO A 265 10.29 -1.04 4.03
C PRO A 265 11.35 -1.58 5.01
N ALA A 266 12.62 -1.42 4.65
CA ALA A 266 13.75 -1.91 5.44
C ALA A 266 15.01 -1.11 5.06
N LEU A 267 15.22 0.03 5.72
CA LEU A 267 16.44 0.81 5.58
C LEU A 267 17.53 0.18 6.44
N VAL A 268 18.43 -0.55 5.80
CA VAL A 268 19.49 -1.35 6.43
C VAL A 268 20.67 -0.44 6.80
N GLN A 269 21.00 -0.36 8.09
CA GLN A 269 22.21 0.34 8.54
C GLN A 269 23.46 -0.55 8.30
N GLU A 270 24.64 0.06 8.28
CA GLU A 270 25.90 -0.62 8.02
C GLU A 270 26.11 -1.80 8.99
N GLY A 271 26.53 -2.95 8.47
CA GLY A 271 26.70 -4.20 9.24
C GLY A 271 25.41 -4.95 9.60
N ALA A 272 24.25 -4.29 9.68
CA ALA A 272 23.00 -4.90 10.18
C ALA A 272 22.38 -5.96 9.26
N GLY A 273 22.72 -5.96 7.96
CA GLY A 273 22.13 -6.84 6.94
C GLY A 273 22.36 -8.33 7.21
N GLY A 274 23.60 -8.73 7.47
CA GLY A 274 23.96 -10.14 7.71
C GLY A 274 23.43 -10.68 9.05
N GLU A 275 23.37 -9.83 10.07
CA GLU A 275 22.79 -10.15 11.37
C GLU A 275 21.26 -10.36 11.26
N PHE A 276 20.59 -9.54 10.44
CA PHE A 276 19.18 -9.76 10.11
C PHE A 276 18.98 -11.04 9.29
N MET A 277 19.74 -11.25 8.21
CA MET A 277 19.53 -12.38 7.30
C MET A 277 19.80 -13.73 7.98
N SER A 278 20.81 -13.82 8.84
CA SER A 278 21.07 -15.03 9.64
C SER A 278 19.94 -15.34 10.62
N ALA A 279 19.47 -14.34 11.38
CA ALA A 279 18.34 -14.50 12.29
C ALA A 279 17.02 -14.79 11.57
N PHE A 280 16.79 -14.20 10.39
CA PHE A 280 15.59 -14.42 9.58
C PHE A 280 15.54 -15.83 8.99
N VAL A 281 16.69 -16.36 8.54
CA VAL A 281 16.83 -17.76 8.12
C VAL A 281 16.57 -18.70 9.30
N ALA A 282 17.15 -18.44 10.47
CA ALA A 282 16.93 -19.26 11.66
C ALA A 282 15.45 -19.28 12.11
N ALA A 283 14.80 -18.10 12.14
CA ALA A 283 13.39 -17.98 12.51
C ALA A 283 12.43 -18.61 11.48
N LEU A 284 12.79 -18.66 10.20
CA LEU A 284 12.01 -19.36 9.17
C LEU A 284 12.25 -20.88 9.12
N ALA A 285 13.42 -21.34 9.56
CA ALA A 285 13.67 -22.78 9.77
C ALA A 285 12.70 -23.37 10.81
N LEU A 286 12.33 -22.61 11.86
CA LEU A 286 11.26 -22.96 12.81
C LEU A 286 9.85 -23.07 12.19
N HIS A 287 9.68 -22.74 10.91
CA HIS A 287 8.44 -22.97 10.18
C HIS A 287 8.62 -23.98 9.03
N HIS A 288 9.70 -24.76 9.06
CA HIS A 288 10.19 -25.66 8.02
C HIS A 288 10.42 -24.98 6.65
N ILE A 289 10.79 -23.69 6.67
CA ILE A 289 11.14 -22.92 5.47
C ILE A 289 12.66 -22.73 5.45
N GLU A 290 13.37 -23.73 4.93
CA GLU A 290 14.82 -23.67 4.74
C GLU A 290 15.22 -22.69 3.63
N LEU A 291 15.68 -21.51 4.02
CA LEU A 291 16.28 -20.53 3.12
C LEU A 291 17.76 -20.83 2.87
N ARG A 292 18.11 -21.15 1.63
CA ARG A 292 19.49 -21.44 1.20
C ARG A 292 20.08 -20.26 0.42
N PRO A 293 21.41 -20.04 0.45
CA PRO A 293 22.09 -19.15 -0.48
C PRO A 293 21.78 -19.51 -1.95
N GLY A 294 21.63 -18.51 -2.79
CA GLY A 294 21.43 -18.68 -4.23
C GLY A 294 21.69 -17.38 -4.97
N ASP A 295 21.71 -17.44 -6.30
CA ASP A 295 21.94 -16.27 -7.14
C ASP A 295 20.63 -15.55 -7.51
N PRO A 296 20.60 -14.21 -7.47
CA PRO A 296 19.43 -13.45 -7.90
C PRO A 296 19.20 -13.64 -9.41
N PRO A 297 17.94 -13.88 -9.84
CA PRO A 297 17.65 -14.18 -11.23
C PRO A 297 17.95 -12.98 -12.15
N TRP A 298 18.32 -13.26 -13.41
CA TRP A 298 18.83 -12.27 -14.36
C TRP A 298 17.94 -11.03 -14.51
N HIS A 299 16.60 -11.16 -14.41
CA HIS A 299 15.67 -10.04 -14.56
C HIS A 299 15.72 -9.04 -13.39
N MET A 300 16.26 -9.44 -12.23
CA MET A 300 16.51 -8.53 -11.09
C MET A 300 17.83 -7.79 -11.22
N THR A 301 18.85 -8.41 -11.83
CA THR A 301 20.20 -7.83 -11.97
C THR A 301 20.43 -7.09 -13.28
N ALA A 302 19.77 -7.48 -14.37
CA ALA A 302 19.96 -6.90 -15.70
C ALA A 302 19.72 -5.38 -15.78
N PRO A 303 18.69 -4.78 -15.15
CA PRO A 303 18.47 -3.33 -15.21
C PRO A 303 19.59 -2.54 -14.53
N ALA A 304 20.04 -2.98 -13.35
CA ALA A 304 21.17 -2.38 -12.65
C ALA A 304 22.50 -2.60 -13.39
N SER A 305 22.71 -3.80 -13.95
CA SER A 305 23.89 -4.12 -14.79
C SER A 305 23.94 -3.27 -16.06
N LEU A 306 22.79 -3.04 -16.69
CA LEU A 306 22.65 -2.15 -17.84
C LEU A 306 22.95 -0.69 -17.47
N LEU A 307 22.40 -0.18 -16.36
CA LEU A 307 22.72 1.16 -15.85
C LEU A 307 24.21 1.33 -15.53
N LYS A 308 24.85 0.33 -14.90
CA LYS A 308 26.30 0.33 -14.63
C LYS A 308 27.12 0.37 -15.93
N LYS A 309 26.79 -0.49 -16.91
CA LYS A 309 27.50 -0.58 -18.19
C LYS A 309 27.32 0.67 -19.06
N LEU A 310 26.09 1.17 -19.21
CA LEU A 310 25.78 2.29 -20.10
C LEU A 310 25.99 3.66 -19.43
N GLY A 311 25.64 3.81 -18.15
CA GLY A 311 25.70 5.09 -17.43
C GLY A 311 27.03 5.34 -16.69
N GLY A 312 27.92 4.34 -16.63
CA GLY A 312 29.26 4.48 -16.06
C GLY A 312 29.27 4.86 -14.58
N ARG A 313 30.22 5.72 -14.18
CA ARG A 313 30.44 6.12 -12.77
C ARG A 313 29.20 6.70 -12.09
N ALA A 314 28.28 7.33 -12.83
CA ALA A 314 27.03 7.87 -12.27
C ALA A 314 26.13 6.81 -11.62
N PHE A 315 26.29 5.54 -12.00
CA PHE A 315 25.54 4.40 -11.44
C PHE A 315 26.45 3.31 -10.85
N ALA A 316 27.74 3.58 -10.62
CA ALA A 316 28.66 2.58 -10.05
C ALA A 316 28.14 2.00 -8.72
N ASN A 317 27.67 2.89 -7.84
CA ASN A 317 27.13 2.55 -6.52
C ASN A 317 25.64 2.11 -6.58
N PHE A 318 25.02 2.10 -7.77
CA PHE A 318 23.60 1.79 -7.91
C PHE A 318 23.34 0.29 -7.64
N GLY A 319 22.39 -0.02 -6.77
CA GLY A 319 22.12 -1.41 -6.37
C GLY A 319 23.12 -2.03 -5.38
N GLY A 320 23.99 -1.21 -4.76
CA GLY A 320 24.72 -1.57 -3.53
C GLY A 320 25.74 -2.72 -3.63
N GLU A 321 26.14 -3.19 -2.44
CA GLU A 321 26.89 -4.43 -2.23
C GLU A 321 26.07 -5.65 -2.67
N ARG A 322 26.69 -6.85 -2.71
CA ARG A 322 26.04 -8.06 -3.24
C ARG A 322 24.69 -8.27 -2.54
N PRO A 323 23.55 -8.24 -3.26
CA PRO A 323 22.24 -8.35 -2.63
C PRO A 323 22.14 -9.70 -1.91
N GLU A 324 21.70 -9.66 -0.65
CA GLU A 324 21.54 -10.87 0.15
C GLU A 324 20.28 -11.63 -0.30
N TYR A 325 20.49 -12.43 -1.33
CA TYR A 325 19.49 -13.31 -1.91
C TYR A 325 19.49 -14.67 -1.19
N ARG A 326 18.30 -15.19 -0.89
CA ARG A 326 18.06 -16.53 -0.35
C ARG A 326 16.82 -17.15 -0.98
N VAL A 327 16.81 -18.47 -1.13
CA VAL A 327 15.72 -19.21 -1.79
C VAL A 327 15.36 -20.47 -1.00
N ALA A 328 14.05 -20.70 -0.87
CA ALA A 328 13.42 -21.93 -0.44
C ALA A 328 12.44 -22.42 -1.54
N ALA A 329 11.88 -23.62 -1.40
CA ALA A 329 10.97 -24.20 -2.41
C ALA A 329 9.75 -23.29 -2.75
N GLU A 330 9.23 -22.55 -1.76
CA GLU A 330 8.03 -21.71 -1.92
C GLU A 330 8.25 -20.21 -1.64
N LEU A 331 9.47 -19.80 -1.26
CA LEU A 331 9.79 -18.43 -0.85
C LEU A 331 11.18 -18.00 -1.35
N GLU A 332 11.23 -16.88 -2.04
CA GLU A 332 12.42 -16.13 -2.44
C GLU A 332 12.52 -14.88 -1.55
N VAL A 333 13.71 -14.58 -1.06
CA VAL A 333 14.01 -13.45 -0.17
C VAL A 333 15.18 -12.67 -0.75
N ASN A 334 15.03 -11.36 -0.81
CA ASN A 334 16.06 -10.46 -1.27
C ASN A 334 16.11 -9.21 -0.39
N LEU A 335 17.17 -9.07 0.42
CA LEU A 335 17.41 -7.85 1.17
C LEU A 335 18.17 -6.84 0.28
N ASN A 336 17.53 -5.70 0.04
CA ASN A 336 18.12 -4.50 -0.56
C ASN A 336 18.35 -3.45 0.55
N PRO A 337 19.20 -2.41 0.32
CA PRO A 337 19.46 -1.38 1.32
C PRO A 337 18.23 -0.61 1.85
N ASN A 338 17.13 -0.55 1.08
CA ASN A 338 15.91 0.21 1.42
C ASN A 338 14.64 -0.66 1.54
N GLU A 339 14.71 -1.94 1.18
CA GLU A 339 13.54 -2.84 1.18
C GLU A 339 13.92 -4.31 1.36
N LEU A 340 13.06 -5.04 2.07
CA LEU A 340 13.06 -6.50 2.08
C LEU A 340 11.99 -6.98 1.10
N LEU A 341 12.42 -7.55 -0.01
CA LEU A 341 11.55 -8.15 -1.01
C LEU A 341 11.34 -9.63 -0.69
N LEU A 342 10.10 -10.00 -0.43
CA LEU A 342 9.65 -11.39 -0.28
C LEU A 342 8.81 -11.75 -1.50
N ARG A 343 9.06 -12.90 -2.13
CA ARG A 343 8.25 -13.41 -3.24
C ARG A 343 8.00 -14.91 -3.07
N GLY A 344 6.75 -15.35 -3.11
CA GLY A 344 6.46 -16.75 -2.86
C GLY A 344 5.00 -17.14 -3.05
N LYS A 345 4.69 -18.40 -2.71
CA LYS A 345 3.29 -18.83 -2.54
C LYS A 345 2.71 -18.16 -1.29
N GLU A 346 1.40 -17.93 -1.29
CA GLU A 346 0.71 -17.12 -0.28
C GLU A 346 0.98 -17.54 1.18
N ARG A 347 0.96 -18.84 1.49
CA ARG A 347 1.23 -19.34 2.87
C ARG A 347 2.65 -19.06 3.33
N ALA A 348 3.65 -19.37 2.49
CA ALA A 348 5.06 -19.13 2.80
C ALA A 348 5.39 -17.63 2.85
N LEU A 349 4.76 -16.83 1.98
CA LEU A 349 4.92 -15.38 1.92
C LEU A 349 4.35 -14.68 3.16
N LEU A 350 3.16 -15.09 3.64
CA LEU A 350 2.57 -14.56 4.87
C LEU A 350 3.41 -14.93 6.11
N ARG A 351 3.93 -16.17 6.20
CA ARG A 351 4.89 -16.57 7.24
C ARG A 351 6.17 -15.73 7.18
N GLY A 352 6.76 -15.56 5.99
CA GLY A 352 7.94 -14.70 5.78
C GLY A 352 7.69 -13.26 6.23
N GLN A 353 6.55 -12.69 5.86
CA GLN A 353 6.17 -11.34 6.27
C GLN A 353 6.00 -11.21 7.79
N SER A 354 5.33 -12.18 8.43
CA SER A 354 5.06 -12.12 9.87
C SER A 354 6.34 -12.27 10.70
N VAL A 355 7.22 -13.21 10.32
CA VAL A 355 8.53 -13.38 10.96
C VAL A 355 9.42 -12.16 10.75
N ALA A 356 9.43 -11.57 9.56
CA ALA A 356 10.26 -10.39 9.27
C ALA A 356 9.94 -9.22 10.22
N GLN A 357 8.65 -9.01 10.55
CA GLN A 357 8.22 -7.95 11.46
C GLN A 357 8.69 -8.14 12.91
N GLU A 358 9.00 -9.36 13.35
CA GLU A 358 9.59 -9.59 14.67
C GLU A 358 11.13 -9.61 14.63
N VAL A 359 11.72 -10.07 13.52
CA VAL A 359 13.17 -10.15 13.36
C VAL A 359 13.81 -8.78 13.06
N MET A 360 13.11 -7.87 12.37
CA MET A 360 13.58 -6.49 12.13
C MET A 360 13.53 -5.62 13.39
N ALA A 361 12.55 -5.81 14.27
CA ALA A 361 12.29 -4.93 15.41
C ALA A 361 13.51 -4.70 16.33
N PRO A 362 14.23 -5.74 16.81
CA PRO A 362 15.40 -5.55 17.68
C PRO A 362 16.69 -5.14 16.92
N ARG A 363 16.67 -5.08 15.58
CA ARG A 363 17.86 -4.89 14.74
C ARG A 363 17.96 -3.48 14.20
N CYS A 364 19.15 -3.11 13.74
CA CYS A 364 19.43 -1.80 13.15
C CYS A 364 18.92 -1.68 11.69
N ILE A 365 17.67 -2.06 11.46
CA ILE A 365 16.94 -1.91 10.20
C ILE A 365 15.70 -1.08 10.48
N LEU A 366 15.54 0.05 9.79
CA LEU A 366 14.39 0.94 9.98
C LEU A 366 13.25 0.58 9.02
N ALA A 367 12.06 0.30 9.55
CA ALA A 367 10.85 0.04 8.79
C ALA A 367 10.09 1.33 8.40
N THR A 368 10.54 2.50 8.86
CA THR A 368 9.94 3.81 8.56
C THR A 368 10.72 4.61 7.49
N MET A 369 10.04 5.54 6.82
CA MET A 369 10.52 6.37 5.72
C MET A 369 10.30 7.87 5.96
N ASP A 370 9.34 8.24 6.82
CA ASP A 370 9.19 9.60 7.33
C ASP A 370 10.33 9.95 8.30
N ALA A 371 10.80 11.19 8.25
CA ALA A 371 11.96 11.63 9.05
C ALA A 371 11.68 11.59 10.55
N ARG A 372 10.48 11.99 10.99
CA ARG A 372 10.10 11.98 12.41
C ARG A 372 9.80 10.57 12.91
N ALA A 373 9.19 9.73 12.07
CA ALA A 373 8.99 8.32 12.35
C ALA A 373 10.35 7.61 12.55
N GLN A 374 11.31 7.85 11.66
CA GLN A 374 12.66 7.29 11.77
C GLN A 374 13.43 7.77 13.00
N ASP A 375 13.23 9.02 13.46
CA ASP A 375 13.86 9.50 14.70
C ASP A 375 13.33 8.79 15.95
N LEU A 376 12.05 8.45 15.97
CA LEU A 376 11.45 7.65 17.05
C LEU A 376 11.89 6.18 16.93
N GLU A 377 11.91 5.62 15.72
CA GLU A 377 12.38 4.25 15.48
C GLU A 377 13.86 4.08 15.85
N ARG A 378 14.74 5.03 15.50
CA ARG A 378 16.16 5.05 15.93
C ARG A 378 16.31 5.07 17.45
N GLN A 379 15.39 5.71 18.19
CA GLN A 379 15.39 5.66 19.65
C GLN A 379 14.99 4.28 20.17
N ILE A 380 13.97 3.65 19.57
CA ILE A 380 13.56 2.28 19.89
C ILE A 380 14.71 1.30 19.64
N LYS A 381 15.42 1.40 18.51
CA LYS A 381 16.60 0.56 18.22
C LYS A 381 17.70 0.73 19.25
N ARG A 382 17.95 1.95 19.77
CA ARG A 382 18.93 2.17 20.85
C ARG A 382 18.54 1.50 22.17
N VAL A 383 17.26 1.51 22.54
CA VAL A 383 16.81 0.77 23.74
C VAL A 383 16.97 -0.74 23.53
N TRP A 384 16.68 -1.24 22.31
CA TRP A 384 16.92 -2.64 21.95
C TRP A 384 18.40 -3.04 22.01
N GLN A 385 19.32 -2.21 21.53
CA GLN A 385 20.77 -2.45 21.61
C GLN A 385 21.21 -2.65 23.07
N ILE A 386 20.86 -1.71 23.94
CA ILE A 386 21.19 -1.78 25.38
C ILE A 386 20.56 -3.03 26.01
N TYR A 387 19.29 -3.32 25.73
CA TYR A 387 18.62 -4.53 26.21
C TYR A 387 19.34 -5.82 25.73
N ALA A 388 19.78 -5.87 24.47
CA ALA A 388 20.41 -7.03 23.86
C ALA A 388 21.80 -7.36 24.41
N GLU A 389 22.54 -6.38 24.95
CA GLU A 389 23.84 -6.62 25.61
C GLU A 389 23.71 -7.54 26.82
N ARG A 390 22.68 -7.33 27.66
CA ARG A 390 22.40 -8.14 28.87
C ARG A 390 20.90 -8.31 29.11
N PRO A 391 20.22 -9.22 28.38
CA PRO A 391 18.76 -9.38 28.47
C PRO A 391 18.25 -9.85 29.85
N GLY A 392 19.12 -10.49 30.65
CA GLY A 392 18.83 -10.88 32.04
C GLY A 392 18.76 -9.67 32.97
N ASP A 393 19.88 -8.95 33.09
CA ASP A 393 20.05 -7.75 33.92
C ASP A 393 19.04 -6.64 33.56
N HIS A 394 18.66 -6.54 32.28
CA HIS A 394 17.76 -5.52 31.77
C HIS A 394 16.26 -5.89 31.81
N ARG A 395 15.91 -7.10 32.25
CA ARG A 395 14.51 -7.51 32.45
C ARG A 395 13.88 -6.70 33.59
N ILE A 396 12.75 -6.04 33.29
CA ILE A 396 12.02 -5.15 34.20
C ILE A 396 12.87 -3.95 34.65
N SER A 397 13.90 -3.58 33.88
CA SER A 397 14.73 -2.39 34.15
C SER A 397 13.87 -1.12 34.11
N ALA A 398 13.74 -0.45 35.26
CA ALA A 398 12.98 0.79 35.40
C ALA A 398 13.47 1.90 34.46
N ALA A 399 14.78 1.97 34.21
CA ALA A 399 15.36 2.96 33.30
C ALA A 399 14.96 2.74 31.83
N LEU A 400 14.98 1.48 31.34
CA LEU A 400 14.57 1.17 29.97
C LEU A 400 13.04 1.26 29.80
N ILE A 401 12.29 0.88 30.83
CA ILE A 401 10.83 1.07 30.94
C ILE A 401 10.47 2.54 30.79
N ALA A 402 11.09 3.42 31.60
CA ALA A 402 10.88 4.86 31.55
C ALA A 402 11.27 5.44 30.18
N ARG A 403 12.42 5.04 29.62
CA ARG A 403 12.83 5.53 28.30
C ARG A 403 11.87 5.12 27.19
N ARG A 404 11.31 3.91 27.26
CA ARG A 404 10.26 3.45 26.34
C ARG A 404 8.96 4.26 26.53
N ASP A 405 8.59 4.62 27.76
CA ASP A 405 7.40 5.44 28.05
C ASP A 405 7.56 6.89 27.55
N GLU A 406 8.76 7.46 27.63
CA GLU A 406 9.11 8.74 26.99
C GLU A 406 8.89 8.69 25.47
N ILE A 407 9.41 7.66 24.79
CA ILE A 407 9.24 7.49 23.34
C ILE A 407 7.76 7.31 22.97
N ALA A 408 6.98 6.60 23.79
CA ALA A 408 5.53 6.47 23.60
C ALA A 408 4.79 7.81 23.76
N SER A 409 5.19 8.62 24.76
CA SER A 409 4.71 10.00 24.92
C SER A 409 5.04 10.86 23.70
N ASP A 410 6.27 10.80 23.19
CA ASP A 410 6.71 11.56 22.02
C ASP A 410 5.98 11.15 20.74
N LEU A 411 5.77 9.85 20.54
CA LEU A 411 4.96 9.33 19.43
C LEU A 411 3.52 9.83 19.51
N SER A 412 2.91 9.87 20.71
CA SER A 412 1.54 10.34 20.91
C SER A 412 1.32 11.83 20.60
N LYS A 413 2.39 12.64 20.67
CA LYS A 413 2.39 14.09 20.40
C LYS A 413 2.89 14.44 18.99
N SER A 414 3.39 13.45 18.25
CA SER A 414 4.00 13.65 16.93
C SER A 414 2.97 13.83 15.81
N ASP A 415 3.40 14.44 14.72
CA ASP A 415 2.68 14.61 13.46
C ASP A 415 2.94 13.47 12.44
N VAL A 416 3.50 12.35 12.91
CA VAL A 416 3.85 11.19 12.07
C VAL A 416 2.62 10.66 11.31
N PRO A 417 2.72 10.41 9.99
CA PRO A 417 1.64 9.81 9.21
C PRO A 417 1.16 8.49 9.81
N TYR A 418 -0.16 8.28 9.88
CA TYR A 418 -0.77 7.17 10.62
C TYR A 418 -0.22 5.78 10.23
N ASP A 419 0.03 5.54 8.93
CA ASP A 419 0.59 4.28 8.43
C ASP A 419 1.98 3.98 9.01
N GLU A 420 2.79 5.01 9.27
CA GLU A 420 4.12 4.88 9.89
C GLU A 420 4.04 4.95 11.42
N TRP A 421 3.08 5.70 11.98
CA TRP A 421 2.75 5.67 13.40
C TRP A 421 2.43 4.25 13.87
N GLN A 422 1.66 3.49 13.08
CA GLN A 422 1.36 2.07 13.34
C GLN A 422 2.61 1.17 13.32
N ILE A 423 3.67 1.55 12.60
CA ILE A 423 4.95 0.83 12.60
C ILE A 423 5.68 1.10 13.91
N VAL A 424 5.91 2.37 14.25
CA VAL A 424 6.60 2.75 15.50
C VAL A 424 5.87 2.23 16.74
N TYR A 425 4.53 2.31 16.77
CA TYR A 425 3.73 1.79 17.87
C TYR A 425 3.83 0.26 18.01
N ARG A 426 3.86 -0.50 16.91
CA ARG A 426 4.07 -1.96 16.95
C ARG A 426 5.44 -2.31 17.53
N GLU A 427 6.48 -1.57 17.16
CA GLU A 427 7.83 -1.82 17.70
C GLU A 427 7.94 -1.46 19.18
N LEU A 428 7.26 -0.40 19.65
CA LEU A 428 7.14 -0.10 21.08
C LEU A 428 6.46 -1.22 21.87
N LEU A 429 5.42 -1.85 21.32
CA LEU A 429 4.76 -3.01 21.93
C LEU A 429 5.68 -4.24 21.96
N GLN A 430 6.45 -4.48 20.91
CA GLN A 430 7.44 -5.57 20.88
C GLN A 430 8.56 -5.31 21.91
N LEU A 431 8.99 -4.06 22.08
CA LEU A 431 9.97 -3.66 23.09
C LEU A 431 9.42 -3.79 24.52
N ASP A 432 8.21 -3.31 24.82
CA ASP A 432 7.57 -3.47 26.15
C ASP A 432 7.49 -4.95 26.56
N ARG A 433 7.11 -5.83 25.62
CA ARG A 433 7.09 -7.27 25.85
C ARG A 433 8.48 -7.79 26.22
N ALA A 434 9.51 -7.47 25.43
CA ALA A 434 10.87 -7.92 25.72
C ALA A 434 11.40 -7.40 27.07
N LEU A 435 11.14 -6.13 27.39
CA LEU A 435 11.49 -5.55 28.70
C LEU A 435 10.80 -6.27 29.86
N ARG A 436 9.58 -6.81 29.68
CA ARG A 436 8.91 -7.67 30.68
C ARG A 436 9.44 -9.11 30.74
N GLY A 437 10.37 -9.48 29.86
CA GLY A 437 10.88 -10.84 29.69
C GLY A 437 10.08 -11.71 28.70
N ASP A 438 9.08 -11.14 28.04
CA ASP A 438 8.29 -11.80 27.00
C ASP A 438 8.92 -11.59 25.63
N GLY A 439 9.49 -12.66 25.05
CA GLY A 439 10.06 -12.61 23.71
C GLY A 439 9.05 -12.36 22.57
N ALA A 440 9.61 -12.33 21.35
CA ALA A 440 8.88 -12.33 20.08
C ALA A 440 7.73 -13.34 20.09
N LEU A 441 6.55 -12.95 19.62
CA LEU A 441 5.30 -13.69 19.86
C LEU A 441 5.13 -14.83 18.85
N ILE A 442 5.42 -14.59 17.58
CA ILE A 442 5.28 -15.58 16.50
C ILE A 442 6.46 -16.56 16.53
N VAL A 443 7.69 -16.04 16.64
CA VAL A 443 8.91 -16.88 16.67
C VAL A 443 8.94 -17.82 17.89
N ARG A 444 8.47 -17.36 19.06
CA ARG A 444 8.38 -18.20 20.28
C ARG A 444 7.34 -19.31 20.18
N VAL A 445 6.20 -19.06 19.54
CA VAL A 445 5.20 -20.12 19.29
C VAL A 445 5.77 -21.17 18.34
N ALA A 446 6.40 -20.74 17.24
CA ALA A 446 7.07 -21.64 16.30
C ALA A 446 8.14 -22.51 16.98
N PHE A 447 8.96 -21.92 17.85
CA PHE A 447 9.96 -22.67 18.63
C PHE A 447 9.31 -23.78 19.47
N LYS A 448 8.25 -23.43 20.22
CA LYS A 448 7.55 -24.37 21.11
C LYS A 448 6.86 -25.51 20.34
N GLU A 449 6.25 -25.20 19.18
CA GLU A 449 5.65 -26.21 18.30
C GLU A 449 6.69 -27.25 17.84
N ASN A 450 7.88 -26.82 17.38
CA ASN A 450 8.96 -27.74 16.99
C ASN A 450 9.53 -28.55 18.17
N GLU A 451 9.59 -27.95 19.36
CA GLU A 451 10.07 -28.65 20.56
C GLU A 451 9.09 -29.75 20.97
N GLU A 452 7.79 -29.48 20.94
CA GLU A 452 6.73 -30.47 21.17
C GLU A 452 6.74 -31.59 20.10
N GLU A 453 6.90 -31.25 18.81
CA GLU A 453 7.05 -32.23 17.73
C GLU A 453 8.28 -33.13 17.89
N ARG A 454 9.43 -32.55 18.27
CA ARG A 454 10.68 -33.30 18.53
C ARG A 454 10.51 -34.28 19.69
N MET A 455 9.98 -33.80 20.82
CA MET A 455 9.73 -34.63 22.00
C MET A 455 8.70 -35.73 21.74
N ALA A 456 7.72 -35.50 20.86
CA ALA A 456 6.79 -36.53 20.41
C ALA A 456 7.47 -37.59 19.53
N SER A 457 8.28 -37.17 18.54
CA SER A 457 9.01 -38.08 17.65
C SER A 457 10.03 -38.94 18.40
N GLU A 458 10.79 -38.37 19.32
CA GLU A 458 11.75 -39.11 20.16
C GLU A 458 11.04 -40.15 21.05
N LYS A 459 9.86 -39.81 21.56
CA LYS A 459 9.03 -40.73 22.35
C LYS A 459 8.42 -41.86 21.52
N GLU A 460 8.07 -41.61 20.26
CA GLU A 460 7.54 -42.63 19.34
C GLU A 460 8.64 -43.63 18.91
N VAL A 461 9.85 -43.14 18.64
CA VAL A 461 11.05 -43.98 18.37
C VAL A 461 11.42 -44.85 19.58
N GLN A 462 11.15 -44.41 20.82
CA GLN A 462 11.37 -45.21 22.03
C GLN A 462 10.29 -46.29 22.29
N ILE A 463 9.21 -46.34 21.50
CA ILE A 463 8.08 -47.27 21.71
C ILE A 463 8.10 -48.48 20.76
N GLU A 464 9.07 -48.58 19.83
CA GLU A 464 9.27 -49.78 19.00
C GLU A 464 9.79 -51.01 19.80
N THR A 465 8.89 -51.64 20.55
CA THR A 465 9.03 -53.01 21.07
C THR A 465 8.07 -53.91 20.27
N PRO A 466 8.47 -55.12 19.81
CA PRO A 466 7.59 -55.97 19.01
C PRO A 466 6.33 -56.39 19.80
N PRO A 467 5.16 -56.46 19.15
CA PRO A 467 3.90 -56.63 19.86
C PRO A 467 3.71 -58.06 20.40
N PRO A 468 3.32 -58.24 21.68
CA PRO A 468 2.72 -59.48 22.12
C PRO A 468 1.33 -59.67 21.47
N ALA A 469 0.91 -60.92 21.35
CA ALA A 469 -0.27 -61.30 20.56
C ALA A 469 -1.59 -60.68 21.07
N VAL A 470 -2.48 -60.38 20.11
CA VAL A 470 -3.79 -59.77 20.34
C VAL A 470 -4.71 -60.70 21.15
N ALA A 471 -5.07 -60.28 22.37
CA ALA A 471 -6.26 -60.75 23.06
C ALA A 471 -7.42 -59.76 22.81
N ARG A 472 -8.55 -60.25 22.29
CA ARG A 472 -9.77 -59.44 22.08
C ARG A 472 -10.54 -59.27 23.39
N GLY A 473 -10.90 -58.03 23.74
CA GLY A 473 -11.75 -57.73 24.88
C GLY A 473 -12.30 -56.29 24.89
N SER A 474 -13.59 -56.15 24.59
CA SER A 474 -14.55 -55.09 25.00
C SER A 474 -14.05 -53.67 25.37
N SER A 475 -14.50 -52.66 24.62
CA SER A 475 -14.71 -51.28 25.09
C SER A 475 -15.95 -51.17 26.02
N PRO A 476 -16.24 -50.01 26.65
CA PRO A 476 -15.36 -49.25 27.55
C PRO A 476 -16.08 -48.93 28.89
N ALA A 477 -15.44 -49.18 30.03
CA ALA A 477 -16.03 -48.88 31.35
C ALA A 477 -15.03 -48.16 32.27
N ALA A 478 -14.87 -46.85 32.06
CA ALA A 478 -14.15 -45.93 32.97
C ALA A 478 -14.48 -44.46 32.62
N LEU A 479 -15.74 -44.06 32.77
CA LEU A 479 -16.21 -42.68 32.57
C LEU A 479 -16.67 -42.00 33.88
N GLU A 480 -16.16 -42.47 35.03
CA GLU A 480 -16.68 -42.10 36.36
C GLU A 480 -15.68 -41.32 37.25
N HIS A 481 -14.55 -40.87 36.70
CA HIS A 481 -13.58 -40.02 37.41
C HIS A 481 -13.15 -38.78 36.58
N MET A 482 -14.12 -38.10 35.97
CA MET A 482 -13.90 -36.76 35.40
C MET A 482 -13.98 -35.70 36.51
N THR A 483 -13.00 -34.79 36.54
CA THR A 483 -12.92 -33.74 37.58
C THR A 483 -13.19 -32.36 36.98
N ASN A 484 -13.52 -31.39 37.84
CA ASN A 484 -14.00 -30.04 37.48
C ASN A 484 -13.08 -29.19 36.55
N ARG A 485 -11.93 -29.71 36.09
CA ARG A 485 -11.08 -29.10 35.05
C ARG A 485 -11.58 -29.34 33.62
N GLU A 486 -12.33 -30.41 33.35
CA GLU A 486 -12.83 -30.69 31.99
C GLU A 486 -14.01 -29.79 31.60
N LEU A 487 -14.75 -29.27 32.58
CA LEU A 487 -15.82 -28.28 32.37
C LEU A 487 -15.28 -26.95 31.83
N ILE A 488 -14.01 -26.61 32.12
CA ILE A 488 -13.31 -25.44 31.56
C ILE A 488 -12.90 -25.69 30.09
N GLY A 489 -12.59 -26.95 29.73
CA GLY A 489 -12.30 -27.34 28.36
C GLY A 489 -13.49 -27.16 27.42
N TYR A 490 -14.70 -27.47 27.89
CA TYR A 490 -15.90 -27.46 27.04
C TYR A 490 -16.46 -26.06 26.75
N ILE A 491 -16.26 -25.08 27.64
CA ILE A 491 -16.64 -23.68 27.39
C ILE A 491 -15.72 -23.05 26.32
N SER A 492 -14.43 -23.41 26.32
CA SER A 492 -13.45 -22.91 25.36
C SER A 492 -13.74 -23.34 23.92
N GLN A 493 -14.26 -24.56 23.71
CA GLN A 493 -14.50 -25.09 22.35
C GLN A 493 -15.78 -24.54 21.69
N ASN A 494 -16.78 -24.08 22.44
CA ASN A 494 -18.04 -23.57 21.87
C ASN A 494 -18.11 -22.04 21.73
N ALA A 495 -17.31 -21.27 22.48
CA ALA A 495 -17.21 -19.82 22.26
C ALA A 495 -16.58 -19.45 20.90
N LEU A 496 -15.68 -20.30 20.39
CA LEU A 496 -14.93 -20.01 19.16
C LEU A 496 -15.67 -20.36 17.84
N GLN A 497 -16.83 -21.03 17.92
CA GLN A 497 -17.65 -21.31 16.74
C GLN A 497 -18.62 -20.16 16.40
N LEU A 498 -19.19 -19.47 17.40
CA LEU A 498 -20.07 -18.32 17.15
C LEU A 498 -19.32 -17.12 16.54
N ALA A 499 -18.10 -16.85 17.00
CA ALA A 499 -17.28 -15.76 16.45
C ALA A 499 -16.93 -15.98 14.96
N LYS A 500 -16.83 -17.23 14.49
CA LYS A 500 -16.60 -17.52 13.07
C LYS A 500 -17.86 -17.33 12.23
N SER A 501 -19.04 -17.75 12.72
CA SER A 501 -20.30 -17.54 12.00
C SER A 501 -20.69 -16.06 11.90
N GLU A 502 -20.50 -15.25 12.96
CA GLU A 502 -20.80 -13.82 12.89
C GLU A 502 -19.80 -13.07 11.98
N VAL A 503 -18.50 -13.43 12.00
CA VAL A 503 -17.51 -12.81 11.11
C VAL A 503 -17.74 -13.21 9.64
N GLU A 504 -18.21 -14.42 9.34
CA GLU A 504 -18.58 -14.78 7.97
C GLU A 504 -19.89 -14.12 7.52
N LEU A 505 -20.89 -14.00 8.40
CA LEU A 505 -22.13 -13.27 8.10
C LEU A 505 -21.85 -11.78 7.84
N ALA A 506 -21.11 -11.12 8.75
CA ALA A 506 -20.70 -9.73 8.59
C ALA A 506 -19.84 -9.51 7.34
N LYS A 507 -18.93 -10.44 7.00
CA LYS A 507 -18.17 -10.38 5.73
C LYS A 507 -19.06 -10.60 4.51
N ALA A 508 -20.10 -11.43 4.59
CA ALA A 508 -21.03 -11.64 3.49
C ALA A 508 -21.90 -10.39 3.25
N GLU A 509 -22.39 -9.78 4.32
CA GLU A 509 -23.22 -8.57 4.31
C GLU A 509 -22.40 -7.34 3.86
N LEU A 510 -21.23 -7.08 4.46
CA LEU A 510 -20.29 -6.04 4.00
C LEU A 510 -19.89 -6.21 2.53
N LYS A 511 -19.71 -7.45 2.05
CA LYS A 511 -19.34 -7.73 0.64
C LYS A 511 -20.54 -7.62 -0.30
N ALA A 512 -21.76 -7.83 0.17
CA ALA A 512 -22.99 -7.56 -0.58
C ALA A 512 -23.22 -6.05 -0.71
N ASP A 513 -23.04 -5.31 0.38
CA ASP A 513 -23.23 -3.86 0.41
C ASP A 513 -22.12 -3.12 -0.34
N LEU A 514 -20.82 -3.48 -0.16
CA LEU A 514 -19.77 -2.96 -1.04
C LEU A 514 -20.06 -3.26 -2.52
N LYS A 515 -20.63 -4.41 -2.85
CA LYS A 515 -20.93 -4.76 -4.25
C LYS A 515 -22.11 -3.95 -4.81
N LYS A 516 -23.11 -3.62 -3.97
CA LYS A 516 -24.19 -2.68 -4.32
C LYS A 516 -23.66 -1.25 -4.46
N GLU A 517 -22.91 -0.74 -3.49
CA GLU A 517 -22.35 0.61 -3.51
C GLU A 517 -21.35 0.81 -4.64
N VAL A 518 -20.40 -0.12 -4.85
CA VAL A 518 -19.48 -0.07 -6.00
C VAL A 518 -20.23 -0.20 -7.33
N GLY A 519 -21.38 -0.90 -7.37
CA GLY A 519 -22.29 -0.90 -8.51
C GLY A 519 -22.89 0.48 -8.78
N MET A 520 -23.42 1.13 -7.73
CA MET A 520 -24.00 2.46 -7.78
C MET A 520 -22.97 3.53 -8.18
N VAL A 521 -21.77 3.49 -7.58
CA VAL A 521 -20.64 4.39 -7.91
C VAL A 521 -20.15 4.20 -9.34
N LYS A 522 -20.15 2.97 -9.88
CA LYS A 522 -19.86 2.74 -11.31
C LYS A 522 -20.91 3.36 -12.23
N GLY A 523 -22.19 3.27 -11.88
CA GLY A 523 -23.29 3.92 -12.62
C GLY A 523 -23.20 5.44 -12.62
N LEU A 524 -23.06 6.04 -11.42
CA LEU A 524 -22.86 7.48 -11.24
C LEU A 524 -21.60 8.01 -11.93
N GLY A 525 -20.50 7.25 -11.90
CA GLY A 525 -19.27 7.60 -12.60
C GLY A 525 -19.43 7.67 -14.13
N VAL A 526 -20.25 6.80 -14.72
CA VAL A 526 -20.56 6.86 -16.16
C VAL A 526 -21.50 8.03 -16.46
N ALA A 527 -22.57 8.21 -15.70
CA ALA A 527 -23.51 9.32 -15.88
C ALA A 527 -22.84 10.69 -15.74
N GLY A 528 -21.98 10.87 -14.73
CA GLY A 528 -21.19 12.08 -14.52
C GLY A 528 -20.20 12.34 -15.66
N LEU A 529 -19.53 11.30 -16.17
CA LEU A 529 -18.62 11.44 -17.32
C LEU A 529 -19.39 11.85 -18.59
N CYS A 530 -20.58 11.28 -18.83
CA CYS A 530 -21.47 11.67 -19.92
C CYS A 530 -21.97 13.12 -19.77
N ALA A 531 -22.32 13.56 -18.56
CA ALA A 531 -22.73 14.94 -18.30
C ALA A 531 -21.59 15.94 -18.58
N ILE A 532 -20.37 15.65 -18.12
CA ILE A 532 -19.17 16.46 -18.39
C ILE A 532 -18.90 16.56 -19.90
N TRP A 533 -19.03 15.45 -20.63
CA TRP A 533 -18.88 15.42 -22.10
C TRP A 533 -20.00 16.22 -22.81
N ALA A 534 -21.25 16.07 -22.39
CA ALA A 534 -22.37 16.83 -22.95
C ALA A 534 -22.18 18.34 -22.76
N VAL A 535 -21.78 18.78 -21.56
CA VAL A 535 -21.46 20.19 -21.28
C VAL A 535 -20.27 20.66 -22.13
N SER A 536 -19.23 19.85 -22.30
CA SER A 536 -18.07 20.21 -23.14
C SER A 536 -18.45 20.41 -24.61
N ILE A 537 -19.31 19.54 -25.15
CA ILE A 537 -19.84 19.67 -26.52
C ILE A 537 -20.75 20.90 -26.64
N MET A 538 -21.58 21.19 -25.62
CA MET A 538 -22.46 22.35 -25.62
C MET A 538 -21.68 23.68 -25.54
N LEU A 539 -20.60 23.73 -24.76
CA LEU A 539 -19.68 24.88 -24.73
C LEU A 539 -18.97 25.09 -26.07
N MET A 540 -18.56 24.00 -26.74
CA MET A 540 -17.98 24.06 -28.09
C MET A 540 -19.01 24.59 -29.10
N ALA A 541 -20.26 24.14 -29.02
CA ALA A 541 -21.35 24.66 -29.85
C ALA A 541 -21.62 26.15 -29.61
N CYS A 542 -21.59 26.62 -28.36
CA CYS A 542 -21.68 28.05 -28.03
C CYS A 542 -20.51 28.86 -28.60
N ALA A 543 -19.27 28.34 -28.54
CA ALA A 543 -18.11 29.02 -29.11
C ALA A 543 -18.20 29.13 -30.65
N LEU A 544 -18.64 28.08 -31.34
CA LEU A 544 -18.88 28.10 -32.79
C LEU A 544 -20.04 29.04 -33.16
N ALA A 545 -21.10 29.09 -32.35
CA ALA A 545 -22.21 30.01 -32.57
C ALA A 545 -21.78 31.48 -32.42
N LEU A 546 -21.02 31.84 -31.37
CA LEU A 546 -20.43 33.18 -31.23
C LEU A 546 -19.43 33.49 -32.35
N GLY A 547 -18.74 32.47 -32.88
CA GLY A 547 -17.85 32.57 -34.05
C GLY A 547 -18.53 33.06 -35.34
N THR A 548 -19.86 33.07 -35.40
CA THR A 548 -20.63 33.67 -36.51
C THR A 548 -20.77 35.20 -36.40
N VAL A 549 -20.52 35.77 -35.22
CA VAL A 549 -20.71 37.21 -34.91
C VAL A 549 -19.37 37.91 -34.63
N MET A 550 -18.36 37.17 -34.17
CA MET A 550 -17.01 37.68 -33.89
C MET A 550 -15.95 36.66 -34.31
N ALA A 551 -14.68 37.08 -34.39
CA ALA A 551 -13.58 36.19 -34.76
C ALA A 551 -13.51 34.95 -33.84
N GLU A 552 -13.29 33.77 -34.42
CA GLU A 552 -13.35 32.46 -33.74
C GLU A 552 -12.48 32.39 -32.46
N TRP A 553 -11.29 32.99 -32.51
CA TRP A 553 -10.37 33.04 -31.37
C TRP A 553 -10.91 33.88 -30.20
N ALA A 554 -11.65 34.96 -30.50
CA ALA A 554 -12.28 35.81 -29.50
C ALA A 554 -13.53 35.14 -28.92
N ALA A 555 -14.35 34.49 -29.76
CA ALA A 555 -15.49 33.68 -29.33
C ALA A 555 -15.07 32.57 -28.35
N ALA A 556 -13.98 31.86 -28.67
CA ALA A 556 -13.43 30.83 -27.79
C ALA A 556 -12.94 31.39 -26.44
N LEU A 557 -12.26 32.55 -26.45
CA LEU A 557 -11.82 33.22 -25.22
C LEU A 557 -12.98 33.72 -24.34
N VAL A 558 -14.05 34.25 -24.94
CA VAL A 558 -15.24 34.70 -24.20
C VAL A 558 -15.93 33.53 -23.50
N VAL A 559 -16.14 32.40 -24.20
CA VAL A 559 -16.74 31.20 -23.61
C VAL A 559 -15.83 30.61 -22.52
N ALA A 560 -14.52 30.53 -22.76
CA ALA A 560 -13.56 30.05 -21.77
C ALA A 560 -13.53 30.93 -20.50
N GLY A 561 -13.55 32.27 -20.67
CA GLY A 561 -13.60 33.22 -19.56
C GLY A 561 -14.86 33.09 -18.72
N GLY A 562 -16.03 32.92 -19.35
CA GLY A 562 -17.30 32.70 -18.64
C GLY A 562 -17.30 31.42 -17.81
N VAL A 563 -16.81 30.30 -18.38
CA VAL A 563 -16.69 29.02 -17.66
C VAL A 563 -15.69 29.12 -16.50
N LEU A 564 -14.57 29.80 -16.71
CA LEU A 564 -13.53 29.97 -15.68
C LEU A 564 -14.06 30.81 -14.51
N LEU A 565 -14.81 31.89 -14.78
CA LEU A 565 -15.46 32.71 -13.75
C LEU A 565 -16.47 31.90 -12.93
N VAL A 566 -17.37 31.14 -13.57
CA VAL A 566 -18.33 30.27 -12.87
C VAL A 566 -17.61 29.20 -12.05
N GLY A 567 -16.55 28.59 -12.61
CA GLY A 567 -15.72 27.60 -11.92
C GLY A 567 -15.01 28.16 -10.69
N THR A 568 -14.47 29.38 -10.77
CA THR A 568 -13.82 30.06 -9.64
C THR A 568 -14.82 30.39 -8.54
N VAL A 569 -16.00 30.92 -8.87
CA VAL A 569 -17.06 31.20 -7.87
C VAL A 569 -17.53 29.91 -7.19
N ALA A 570 -17.81 28.85 -7.96
CA ALA A 570 -18.20 27.56 -7.41
C ALA A 570 -17.11 26.94 -6.53
N GLY A 571 -15.83 27.06 -6.94
CA GLY A 571 -14.67 26.60 -6.17
C GLY A 571 -14.52 27.33 -4.83
N LEU A 572 -14.65 28.67 -4.83
CA LEU A 572 -14.58 29.48 -3.60
C LEU A 572 -15.73 29.16 -2.64
N VAL A 573 -16.96 29.01 -3.13
CA VAL A 573 -18.13 28.62 -2.32
C VAL A 573 -17.97 27.19 -1.77
N GLY A 574 -17.45 26.26 -2.57
CA GLY A 574 -17.14 24.90 -2.14
C GLY A 574 -16.05 24.86 -1.06
N TRP A 575 -15.01 25.67 -1.20
CA TRP A 575 -13.92 25.79 -0.24
C TRP A 575 -14.39 26.33 1.12
N GLY A 576 -15.29 27.32 1.11
CA GLY A 576 -15.93 27.87 2.32
C GLY A 576 -16.83 26.87 3.05
N LYS A 577 -17.29 25.79 2.38
CA LYS A 577 -18.12 24.72 2.97
C LYS A 577 -17.32 23.46 3.34
N ARG A 578 -15.98 23.52 3.31
CA ARG A 578 -15.12 22.39 3.69
C ARG A 578 -15.32 21.99 5.15
N VAL A 579 -15.75 20.76 5.39
CA VAL A 579 -15.86 20.18 6.74
C VAL A 579 -14.45 20.05 7.35
N GLN A 580 -14.14 20.90 8.33
CA GLN A 580 -12.82 20.94 8.98
C GLN A 580 -12.65 19.88 10.09
N LYS A 581 -13.74 19.30 10.61
CA LYS A 581 -13.73 18.26 11.65
C LYS A 581 -14.79 17.17 11.38
N PRO A 582 -14.47 16.13 10.60
CA PRO A 582 -15.51 15.21 10.08
C PRO A 582 -16.00 14.10 11.04
N LEU A 583 -15.45 13.93 12.25
CA LEU A 583 -15.72 12.76 13.11
C LEU A 583 -16.10 13.06 14.58
N GLU A 584 -16.56 14.27 14.91
CA GLU A 584 -16.97 14.58 16.30
C GLU A 584 -18.16 13.72 16.79
N THR A 585 -19.11 13.39 15.91
CA THR A 585 -20.25 12.51 16.23
C THR A 585 -19.79 11.07 16.55
N THR A 586 -18.95 10.49 15.70
CA THR A 586 -18.40 9.13 15.88
C THR A 586 -17.50 9.04 17.10
N LEU A 587 -16.69 10.08 17.37
CA LEU A 587 -15.88 10.15 18.58
C LEU A 587 -16.72 10.30 19.86
N ARG A 588 -17.91 10.93 19.80
CA ARG A 588 -18.86 10.93 20.92
C ARG A 588 -19.42 9.55 21.18
N THR A 589 -19.97 8.87 20.16
CA THR A 589 -20.54 7.52 20.30
C THR A 589 -19.51 6.54 20.88
N LEU A 590 -18.29 6.51 20.34
CA LEU A 590 -17.21 5.67 20.88
C LEU A 590 -16.82 6.02 22.33
N LYS A 591 -16.97 7.28 22.77
CA LYS A 591 -16.73 7.70 24.16
C LYS A 591 -17.90 7.40 25.11
N GLU A 592 -19.10 7.18 24.58
CA GLU A 592 -20.27 6.74 25.32
C GLU A 592 -20.25 5.20 25.43
N ASP A 593 -19.96 4.50 24.34
CA ASP A 593 -19.77 3.03 24.31
C ASP A 593 -18.64 2.58 25.24
N ALA A 594 -17.50 3.27 25.22
CA ALA A 594 -16.40 3.00 26.14
C ALA A 594 -16.74 3.31 27.61
N ARG A 595 -17.71 4.19 27.87
CA ARG A 595 -18.20 4.49 29.23
C ARG A 595 -19.15 3.40 29.71
N TRP A 596 -20.10 3.00 28.87
CA TRP A 596 -21.00 1.86 29.10
C TRP A 596 -20.25 0.54 29.31
N ALA A 597 -19.17 0.30 28.55
CA ALA A 597 -18.31 -0.86 28.75
C ALA A 597 -17.58 -0.80 30.11
N LYS A 598 -17.15 0.38 30.55
CA LYS A 598 -16.46 0.56 31.84
C LYS A 598 -17.40 0.43 33.03
N GLU A 599 -18.64 0.92 32.92
CA GLU A 599 -19.70 0.78 33.94
C GLU A 599 -20.27 -0.65 34.04
N ARG A 600 -19.92 -1.55 33.10
CA ARG A 600 -20.26 -2.98 33.13
C ARG A 600 -19.11 -3.89 33.59
N LEU A 601 -17.91 -3.34 33.78
CA LEU A 601 -16.68 -4.05 34.15
C LEU A 601 -16.10 -3.59 35.50
N ALA A 602 -16.79 -2.67 36.18
CA ALA A 602 -16.58 -2.27 37.56
C ALA A 602 -17.81 -2.65 38.39
#